data_AF-A0A967A4J5-F1
#
_entry.id   AF-A0A967A4J5-F1
#
_cell.length_a   1.000
_cell.length_b   1.000
_cell.length_c   1.000
_cell.angle_alpha   90.00
_cell.angle_beta   90.00
_cell.angle_gamma   90.00
#
_symmetry.space_group_name_H-M   'P 1'
#
loop_
_entity.id
_entity.type
_entity.pdbx_description
1 polymer ?
#
loop_
_entity_poly.entity_id
_entity_poly.type
_entity_poly.pdbx_seq_one_letter_code
_entity_poly.pdbx_strand_id
1 'polypeptide(L)'
;MIDRVRITDPEKLTLLYERFRDVCLVEKEVWKEIFLPREVTGGPVRTNIQDRYDVEINDQNVERAIEANISRGSAVLGAAIDEHRAHISFFKKPS
;
A
#
# COMPACT_ATOMS: atom_id res chain seq x y z
N MET A 1 7.74 -19.91 -9.11
CA MET A 1 7.74 -19.40 -7.72
C MET A 1 7.72 -17.89 -7.84
N ILE A 2 6.63 -17.23 -7.46
CA ILE A 2 6.49 -15.79 -7.63
C ILE A 2 7.25 -15.14 -6.47
N ASP A 3 8.46 -14.69 -6.73
CA ASP A 3 9.31 -13.99 -5.75
C ASP A 3 8.70 -12.61 -5.51
N ARG A 4 7.83 -12.52 -4.49
CA ARG A 4 7.31 -11.24 -4.01
C ARG A 4 8.42 -10.58 -3.20
N VAL A 5 8.91 -9.44 -3.66
CA VAL A 5 10.03 -8.76 -2.97
C VAL A 5 9.48 -7.91 -1.84
N ARG A 6 9.82 -8.24 -0.59
CA ARG A 6 9.47 -7.42 0.57
C ARG A 6 10.17 -6.06 0.46
N ILE A 7 9.40 -4.99 0.60
CA ILE A 7 9.94 -3.63 0.65
C ILE A 7 10.34 -3.33 2.08
N THR A 8 11.63 -3.06 2.27
CA THR A 8 12.22 -2.64 3.55
C THR A 8 12.81 -1.23 3.48
N ASP A 9 12.79 -0.63 2.29
CA ASP A 9 13.32 0.71 2.06
C ASP A 9 12.42 1.78 2.69
N PRO A 10 12.95 2.65 3.57
CA PRO A 10 12.13 3.60 4.32
C PRO A 10 11.48 4.66 3.42
N GLU A 11 12.15 5.12 2.37
CA GLU A 11 11.60 6.12 1.44
C GLU A 11 10.41 5.53 0.67
N LYS A 12 10.57 4.29 0.18
CA LYS A 12 9.48 3.55 -0.46
C LYS A 12 8.34 3.23 0.50
N LEU A 13 8.64 2.85 1.73
CA LEU A 13 7.63 2.56 2.74
C LEU A 13 6.77 3.78 2.99
N THR A 14 7.35 4.96 3.17
CA THR A 14 6.58 6.22 3.33
C THR A 14 5.60 6.43 2.17
N LEU A 15 6.08 6.34 0.93
CA LEU A 15 5.24 6.43 -0.28
C LEU A 15 4.13 5.37 -0.31
N LEU A 16 4.45 4.13 0.08
CA LEU A 16 3.49 3.04 0.13
C LEU A 16 2.43 3.28 1.21
N TYR A 17 2.78 3.76 2.39
CA TYR A 17 1.81 4.10 3.43
C TYR A 17 0.87 5.24 3.02
N GLU A 18 1.40 6.26 2.34
CA GLU A 18 0.58 7.34 1.79
C GLU A 18 -0.43 6.81 0.77
N ARG A 19 0.04 5.94 -0.14
CA ARG A 19 -0.81 5.37 -1.20
C ARG A 19 -1.77 4.33 -0.66
N PHE A 20 -1.35 3.54 0.30
CA PHE A 20 -2.19 2.61 1.04
C PHE A 20 -3.38 3.33 1.66
N ARG A 21 -3.13 4.45 2.35
CA ARG A 21 -4.19 5.28 2.93
C ARG A 21 -5.15 5.79 1.88
N ASP A 22 -4.66 6.24 0.73
CA ASP A 22 -5.50 6.75 -0.36
C ASP A 22 -6.35 5.63 -0.98
N VAL A 23 -5.75 4.50 -1.35
CA VAL A 23 -6.44 3.33 -1.90
C VAL A 23 -7.47 2.79 -0.92
N CYS A 24 -7.14 2.70 0.38
CA CYS A 24 -8.10 2.37 1.42
C CYS A 24 -9.37 3.23 1.36
N LEU A 25 -9.25 4.52 1.07
CA LEU A 25 -10.37 5.46 1.05
C LEU A 25 -11.13 5.43 -0.28
N VAL A 26 -10.43 5.24 -1.39
CA VAL A 26 -11.01 5.21 -2.74
C VAL A 26 -11.65 3.85 -3.04
N GLU A 27 -10.92 2.75 -2.77
CA GLU A 27 -11.31 1.39 -3.12
C GLU A 27 -11.23 0.45 -1.90
N LYS A 28 -12.30 0.45 -1.10
CA LYS A 28 -12.41 -0.32 0.16
C LYS A 28 -12.32 -1.84 -0.01
N GLU A 29 -12.43 -2.36 -1.23
CA GLU A 29 -12.37 -3.80 -1.51
C GLU A 29 -10.96 -4.26 -1.91
N VAL A 30 -10.14 -3.36 -2.48
CA VAL A 30 -8.80 -3.69 -3.01
C VAL A 30 -7.67 -2.96 -2.29
N TRP A 31 -7.93 -2.45 -1.08
CA TRP A 31 -6.93 -1.77 -0.27
C TRP A 31 -5.67 -2.60 0.05
N LYS A 32 -5.75 -3.94 -0.06
CA LYS A 32 -4.62 -4.85 0.05
C LYS A 32 -3.73 -4.87 -1.19
N GLU A 33 -4.11 -4.19 -2.27
CA GLU A 33 -3.35 -4.05 -3.50
C GLU A 33 -3.13 -2.57 -3.83
N ILE A 34 -1.89 -2.12 -3.74
CA ILE A 34 -1.51 -0.74 -4.02
C ILE A 34 -0.89 -0.65 -5.40
N PHE A 35 -1.33 0.33 -6.17
CA PHE A 35 -0.80 0.65 -7.49
C PHE A 35 0.01 1.93 -7.38
N LEU A 36 1.31 1.82 -7.63
CA LEU A 36 2.22 2.96 -7.65
C LEU A 36 2.53 3.31 -9.11
N PRO A 37 2.18 4.51 -9.61
CA PRO A 37 2.62 4.94 -10.92
C PRO A 37 4.15 5.06 -10.93
N ARG A 38 4.83 4.38 -11.85
CA ARG A 38 6.26 4.63 -12.09
C ARG A 38 6.37 5.93 -12.89
N GLU A 39 6.87 6.97 -12.27
CA GLU A 39 7.24 8.18 -13.00
C GLU A 39 8.53 7.88 -13.78
N VAL A 40 8.38 7.60 -15.08
CA VAL A 40 9.53 7.40 -15.97
C VAL A 40 9.97 8.79 -16.44
N THR A 41 10.86 9.43 -15.69
CA THR A 41 11.44 10.73 -16.07
C THR A 41 12.43 10.51 -17.23
N GLY A 42 11.95 10.30 -18.45
CA GLY A 42 12.83 10.24 -19.62
C GLY A 42 12.28 9.54 -20.86
N GLY A 43 11.71 10.31 -21.79
CA GLY A 43 11.59 9.95 -23.20
C GLY A 43 10.17 9.67 -23.71
N PRO A 44 9.92 9.77 -25.04
CA PRO A 44 8.60 9.83 -25.67
C PRO A 44 7.77 8.53 -25.61
N VAL A 45 8.14 7.56 -24.78
CA VAL A 45 7.45 6.28 -24.68
C VAL A 45 6.44 6.33 -23.53
N ARG A 46 5.16 6.47 -23.88
CA ARG A 46 4.01 6.34 -22.97
C ARG A 46 3.85 4.89 -22.50
N THR A 47 4.79 4.38 -21.71
CA THR A 47 4.61 3.12 -21.00
C THR A 47 3.99 3.43 -19.65
N ASN A 48 2.65 3.33 -19.57
CA ASN A 48 1.86 3.53 -18.35
C ASN A 48 2.09 2.39 -17.34
N ILE A 49 3.35 2.20 -16.94
CA ILE A 49 3.76 1.11 -16.06
C ILE A 49 3.40 1.51 -14.64
N GLN A 50 2.53 0.72 -14.02
CA GLN A 50 2.20 0.83 -12.61
C GLN A 50 2.82 -0.38 -11.91
N ASP A 51 3.66 -0.12 -10.90
CA ASP A 51 4.14 -1.19 -10.03
C ASP A 51 3.01 -1.58 -9.08
N ARG A 52 2.77 -2.88 -8.95
CA ARG A 52 1.76 -3.43 -8.03
C ARG A 52 2.45 -3.89 -6.75
N TYR A 53 1.86 -3.53 -5.62
CA TYR A 53 2.32 -3.92 -4.30
C TYR A 53 1.18 -4.59 -3.56
N ASP A 54 1.46 -5.72 -2.93
CA ASP A 54 0.56 -6.43 -2.03
C ASP A 54 0.84 -5.95 -0.60
N VAL A 55 -0.23 -5.73 0.16
CA VAL A 55 -0.17 -5.40 1.57
C VAL A 55 -0.51 -6.64 2.36
N GLU A 56 0.44 -7.09 3.16
CA GLU A 56 0.26 -8.21 4.06
C GLU A 56 0.22 -7.70 5.49
N ILE A 57 -0.84 -8.08 6.21
CA ILE A 57 -0.99 -7.76 7.61
C ILE A 57 -0.86 -9.07 8.38
N ASN A 58 0.12 -9.12 9.27
CA ASN A 58 0.43 -10.32 10.05
C ASN A 58 -0.56 -10.57 11.20
N ASP A 59 -1.44 -9.62 11.50
CA ASP A 59 -2.41 -9.70 12.59
C ASP A 59 -3.84 -9.40 12.10
N GLN A 60 -4.75 -10.35 12.31
CA GLN A 60 -6.14 -10.22 11.87
C GLN A 60 -6.89 -9.08 12.60
N ASN A 61 -6.52 -8.74 13.83
CA ASN A 61 -7.14 -7.61 14.53
C ASN A 61 -6.75 -6.29 13.89
N VAL A 62 -5.50 -6.16 13.45
CA VAL A 62 -5.02 -4.98 12.71
C VAL A 62 -5.78 -4.84 11.40
N GLU A 63 -5.94 -5.93 10.64
CA GLU A 63 -6.71 -5.93 9.41
C GLU A 63 -8.15 -5.42 9.65
N ARG A 64 -8.85 -5.98 10.64
CA ARG A 64 -10.21 -5.54 11.00
C ARG A 64 -10.24 -4.09 11.48
N ALA A 65 -9.23 -3.65 12.23
CA ALA A 65 -9.13 -2.27 12.70
C ALA A 65 -8.96 -1.32 11.52
N ILE A 66 -8.09 -1.63 10.56
CA ILE A 66 -7.92 -0.86 9.33
C ILE A 66 -9.26 -0.76 8.60
N GLU A 67 -9.91 -1.89 8.31
CA GLU A 67 -11.21 -1.93 7.61
C GLU A 67 -12.30 -1.13 8.31
N ALA A 68 -12.40 -1.23 9.63
CA ALA A 68 -13.35 -0.45 10.42
C ALA A 68 -13.04 1.06 10.35
N ASN A 69 -11.76 1.44 10.31
CA ASN A 69 -11.32 2.84 10.23
C ASN A 69 -11.39 3.41 8.80
N ILE A 70 -11.34 2.60 7.75
CA ILE A 70 -11.54 3.02 6.36
C ILE A 70 -12.83 3.84 6.23
N SER A 71 -13.93 3.37 6.83
CA SER A 71 -15.22 4.06 6.78
C SER A 71 -15.32 5.28 7.70
N ARG A 72 -14.35 5.48 8.60
CA ARG A 72 -14.28 6.63 9.52
C ARG A 72 -13.53 7.82 8.94
N GLY A 73 -12.80 7.62 7.84
CA GLY A 73 -12.12 8.66 7.09
C GLY A 73 -10.60 8.69 7.29
N SER A 74 -9.95 9.53 6.48
CA SER A 74 -8.50 9.47 6.26
C SER A 74 -7.68 9.70 7.53
N ALA A 75 -8.09 10.63 8.41
CA ALA A 75 -7.34 11.00 9.60
C ALA A 75 -7.25 9.84 10.61
N VAL A 76 -8.38 9.17 10.85
CA VAL A 76 -8.47 8.04 11.78
C VAL A 76 -7.73 6.83 11.21
N LEU A 77 -7.91 6.57 9.91
CA LEU A 77 -7.19 5.51 9.21
C LEU A 77 -5.67 5.72 9.27
N GLY A 78 -5.19 6.94 9.01
CA GLY A 78 -3.76 7.26 9.07
C GLY A 78 -3.15 6.99 10.45
N ALA A 79 -3.88 7.33 11.53
CA ALA A 79 -3.45 7.03 12.89
C ALA A 79 -3.36 5.52 13.16
N ALA A 80 -4.36 4.75 12.72
CA ALA A 80 -4.35 3.28 12.88
C ALA A 80 -3.22 2.62 12.08
N ILE A 81 -2.95 3.10 10.87
CA ILE A 81 -1.84 2.60 10.04
C ILE A 81 -0.50 2.86 10.73
N ASP A 82 -0.27 4.06 11.26
CA ASP A 82 1.00 4.40 11.94
C ASP A 82 1.19 3.59 13.22
N GLU A 83 0.12 3.43 14.02
CA GLU A 83 0.13 2.61 15.24
C GLU A 83 0.47 1.14 14.93
N HIS A 84 -0.06 0.60 13.83
CA HIS A 84 0.13 -0.79 13.44
C HIS A 84 1.17 -1.02 12.34
N ARG A 85 2.01 -0.01 12.05
CA ARG A 85 3.01 -0.08 10.98
C ARG A 85 3.96 -1.28 11.10
N ALA A 86 4.22 -1.74 12.34
CA ALA A 86 5.05 -2.91 12.62
C ALA A 86 4.44 -4.24 12.14
N HIS A 87 3.12 -4.30 11.99
CA HIS A 87 2.38 -5.50 11.54
C HIS A 87 2.10 -5.48 10.04
N ILE A 88 2.23 -4.32 9.40
CA ILE A 88 1.98 -4.09 7.97
C ILE A 88 3.28 -4.29 7.21
N SER A 89 3.27 -5.18 6.23
CA SER A 89 4.39 -5.42 5.34
C SER A 89 3.96 -5.26 3.89
N PHE A 90 4.81 -4.61 3.09
CA PHE A 90 4.54 -4.40 1.68
C PHE A 90 5.43 -5.30 0.83
N PHE A 91 4.83 -5.88 -0.20
CA PHE A 91 5.48 -6.81 -1.10
C PHE A 91 5.27 -6.38 -2.53
N LYS A 92 6.34 -6.10 -3.26
CA LYS A 92 6.24 -5.81 -4.68
C LYS A 92 5.90 -7.08 -5.46
N LYS A 93 4.83 -7.04 -6.25
CA LYS A 93 4.50 -8.10 -7.22
C LYS A 93 5.42 -7.97 -8.44
N PRO A 94 6.01 -9.07 -8.93
CA PRO A 94 6.66 -9.06 -10.23
C PRO A 94 5.58 -8.83 -11.31
N SER A 95 5.75 -7.75 -12.07
CA SER A 95 4.90 -7.35 -13.18
C SER A 95 5.33 -8.00 -14.49
#